data_AF-A0A4Z0F658-F1
#
_entry.id   AF-A0A4Z0F658-F1
#
_cell.length_a   1.000
_cell.length_b   1.000
_cell.length_c   1.000
_cell.angle_alpha   90.00
_cell.angle_beta   90.00
_cell.angle_gamma   90.00
#
_symmetry.space_group_name_H-M   'P 1'
#
loop_
_entity.id
_entity.type
_entity.pdbx_description
1 polymer ?
#
loop_
_entity_poly.entity_id
_entity_poly.type
_entity_poly.pdbx_seq_one_letter_code
_entity_poly.pdbx_strand_id
1 'polypeptide(L)' 'MSEPVKATLVMELNVECPECEHEFDLFQESQNDEGDLYRQVLDDDRWKIDADDRLKTYAYCPKCSTPFDVKGVIW' A
#
# COMPACT_ATOMS: atom_id res chain seq x y z
N MET A 1 -28.95 -23.35 11.19
CA MET A 1 -27.98 -22.26 11.42
C MET A 1 -26.88 -22.43 10.39
N SER A 2 -26.53 -21.38 9.66
CA SER A 2 -25.44 -21.39 8.69
C SER A 2 -24.10 -21.41 9.41
N GLU A 3 -23.14 -22.18 8.92
CA GLU A 3 -21.77 -22.21 9.48
C GLU A 3 -21.05 -20.88 9.22
N PRO A 4 -20.16 -20.43 10.11
CA PRO A 4 -19.37 -19.22 9.91
C PRO A 4 -18.44 -19.37 8.70
N VAL A 5 -18.43 -18.37 7.81
CA VAL A 5 -17.54 -18.31 6.65
C VAL A 5 -16.38 -17.35 6.92
N LYS A 6 -15.21 -17.64 6.34
CA LYS A 6 -14.06 -16.75 6.37
C LYS A 6 -14.13 -15.77 5.19
N ALA A 7 -13.74 -14.52 5.44
CA ALA A 7 -13.55 -13.53 4.38
C ALA A 7 -12.06 -13.46 3.99
N THR A 8 -11.82 -13.14 2.72
CA THR A 8 -10.49 -12.76 2.22
C THR A 8 -10.49 -11.25 2.01
N LEU A 9 -9.55 -10.54 2.64
CA LEU A 9 -9.28 -9.13 2.38
C LEU A 9 -8.09 -9.02 1.42
N VAL A 10 -8.27 -8.24 0.36
CA VAL A 10 -7.20 -7.86 -0.58
C VAL A 10 -7.14 -6.34 -0.60
N MET A 11 -5.95 -5.77 -0.48
CA MET A 11 -5.70 -4.33 -0.57
C MET A 11 -4.60 -4.09 -1.60
N GLU A 12 -4.81 -3.10 -2.46
CA GLU A 12 -3.85 -2.65 -3.46
C GLU A 12 -3.45 -1.21 -3.13
N LEU A 13 -2.18 -0.87 -3.23
CA LEU A 13 -1.67 0.48 -2.99
C LEU A 13 -1.13 1.02 -4.31
N ASN A 14 -2.02 1.61 -5.09
CA ASN A 14 -1.69 2.14 -6.41
C ASN A 14 -0.87 3.43 -6.30
N VAL A 15 0.21 3.49 -7.07
CA VAL A 15 1.13 4.62 -7.14
C VAL A 15 1.33 4.99 -8.61
N GLU A 16 1.22 6.28 -8.91
CA GLU A 16 1.54 6.83 -10.22
C GLU A 16 2.99 7.33 -10.25
N CYS A 17 3.77 6.87 -11.23
CA CYS A 17 5.14 7.34 -11.41
C CYS A 17 5.16 8.80 -11.90
N PRO A 18 5.88 9.72 -11.23
CA PRO A 18 5.90 11.14 -11.58
C PRO A 18 6.60 11.46 -12.92
N GLU A 19 7.40 10.55 -13.46
CA GLU A 19 8.15 10.77 -14.71
C GLU A 19 7.49 10.18 -15.95
N CYS A 20 6.76 9.08 -15.82
CA CYS A 20 6.22 8.34 -16.97
C CYS A 20 4.74 7.99 -16.86
N GLU A 21 4.08 8.52 -15.82
CA GLU A 21 2.63 8.38 -15.54
C GLU A 21 2.17 6.92 -15.48
N HIS A 22 3.10 6.01 -15.23
CA HIS A 22 2.78 4.59 -15.11
C HIS A 22 2.24 4.33 -13.71
N GLU A 23 0.99 3.88 -13.66
CA GLU A 23 0.35 3.35 -12.46
C GLU A 23 0.77 1.90 -12.22
N PHE A 24 1.12 1.60 -10.97
CA PHE A 24 1.41 0.24 -10.52
C PHE A 24 1.08 0.08 -9.05
N ASP A 25 0.78 -1.16 -8.63
CA ASP A 25 0.56 -1.47 -7.22
C ASP A 25 1.93 -1.62 -6.52
N LEU A 26 2.14 -0.79 -5.50
CA LEU A 26 3.36 -0.75 -4.71
C LEU A 26 3.58 -2.05 -3.92
N PHE A 27 2.51 -2.81 -3.65
CA PHE A 27 2.56 -4.09 -2.95
C PHE A 27 2.71 -5.31 -3.87
N GLN A 28 2.97 -5.12 -5.18
CA GLN A 28 3.07 -6.19 -6.19
C GLN A 28 3.99 -7.36 -5.82
N GLU A 29 4.99 -7.12 -4.98
CA GLU A 29 5.75 -8.17 -4.32
C GLU A 29 5.62 -7.97 -2.81
N SER A 30 5.16 -8.99 -2.10
CA SER A 30 5.19 -9.05 -0.65
C SER A 30 6.65 -8.99 -0.13
N GLN A 31 7.26 -7.81 -0.15
CA GLN A 31 8.59 -7.53 0.37
C GLN A 31 8.48 -6.53 1.53
N ASN A 32 7.59 -6.82 2.46
CA ASN A 32 7.78 -6.30 3.80
C ASN A 32 8.00 -7.52 4.68
N ASP A 33 9.23 -7.66 5.19
CA ASP A 33 9.79 -8.90 5.74
C ASP A 33 8.90 -9.60 6.79
N GLU A 34 7.90 -8.93 7.37
CA GLU A 34 6.91 -9.53 8.26
C GLU A 34 5.48 -8.98 8.09
N GLY A 35 5.15 -8.32 6.99
CA GLY A 35 3.85 -7.68 6.79
C GLY A 35 3.63 -6.42 7.65
N ASP A 36 4.68 -5.84 8.23
CA ASP A 36 4.60 -4.59 9.01
C ASP A 36 3.96 -3.40 8.29
N LEU A 37 4.13 -3.20 6.99
CA LEU A 37 3.41 -2.15 6.23
C LEU A 37 1.90 -2.44 6.24
N TYR A 38 1.53 -3.70 6.05
CA TYR A 38 0.13 -4.16 6.13
C TYR A 38 -0.42 -4.01 7.55
N ARG A 39 0.36 -4.36 8.59
CA ARG A 39 0.00 -4.14 10.00
C ARG A 39 -0.11 -2.65 10.32
N GLN A 40 0.80 -1.80 9.85
CA GLN A 40 0.74 -0.36 10.10
C GLN A 40 -0.53 0.28 9.53
N VAL A 41 -1.06 -0.26 8.42
CA VAL A 41 -2.34 0.15 7.82
C VAL A 41 -3.54 -0.45 8.56
N LEU A 42 -3.42 -1.66 9.13
CA LEU A 42 -4.55 -2.42 9.68
C LEU A 42 -4.68 -2.48 11.21
N ASP A 43 -3.63 -2.28 12.01
CA ASP A 43 -3.61 -2.50 13.47
C ASP A 43 -4.38 -1.44 14.27
N ASP A 44 -5.39 -0.81 13.67
CA ASP A 44 -6.12 0.25 14.33
C ASP A 44 -7.62 0.23 14.03
N ASP A 45 -8.43 0.34 15.08
CA ASP A 45 -9.90 0.55 15.06
C ASP A 45 -10.30 1.89 14.38
N ARG A 46 -9.38 2.49 13.62
CA ARG A 46 -9.25 3.88 13.16
C ARG A 46 -8.97 3.94 11.64
N TRP A 47 -9.84 3.35 10.82
CA TRP A 47 -9.95 3.67 9.38
C TRP A 47 -10.27 5.17 9.12
N LYS A 48 -10.34 5.98 10.19
CA LYS A 48 -10.19 7.43 10.22
C LYS A 48 -8.93 7.77 11.01
N ILE A 49 -7.86 8.24 10.38
CA ILE A 49 -6.86 9.21 10.88
C ILE A 49 -5.73 9.29 9.83
N ASP A 50 -5.48 10.51 9.32
CA ASP A 50 -4.30 11.02 8.60
C ASP A 50 -3.34 9.95 8.03
N ALA A 51 -3.80 9.20 7.03
CA ALA A 51 -2.96 8.28 6.26
C ALA A 51 -1.80 9.03 5.56
N ASP A 52 -1.95 10.35 5.37
CA ASP A 52 -1.01 11.29 4.74
C ASP A 52 0.40 11.27 5.33
N ASP A 53 0.58 10.90 6.60
CA ASP A 53 1.90 10.95 7.26
C ASP A 53 2.47 9.59 7.68
N ARG A 54 1.69 8.50 7.64
CA ARG A 54 2.16 7.17 8.10
C ARG A 54 2.87 6.37 7.02
N LEU A 55 2.40 6.43 5.77
CA LEU A 55 3.11 5.80 4.67
C LEU A 55 4.28 6.70 4.27
N LYS A 56 5.51 6.25 4.54
CA LYS A 56 6.72 6.87 4.01
C LYS A 56 7.66 5.77 3.56
N THR A 57 7.77 5.59 2.25
CA THR A 57 8.61 4.57 1.65
C THR A 57 9.27 5.07 0.37
N TYR A 58 10.22 4.31 -0.14
CA TYR A 58 10.96 4.62 -1.35
C TYR A 58 10.67 3.55 -2.40
N ALA A 59 10.39 3.96 -3.64
CA ALA A 59 9.96 3.09 -4.72
C ALA A 59 10.77 3.30 -5.99
N TYR A 60 10.81 2.28 -6.84
CA TYR A 60 11.33 2.36 -8.20
C TYR A 60 10.19 2.08 -9.18
N CYS A 61 10.03 2.92 -10.20
CA CYS A 61 9.05 2.64 -11.25
C CYS A 61 9.44 1.37 -12.02
N PRO A 62 8.56 0.37 -12.17
CA PRO A 62 8.87 -0.85 -12.91
C PRO A 62 9.03 -0.61 -14.42
N LYS A 63 8.53 0.52 -14.94
CA LYS A 63 8.58 0.85 -16.37
C LYS A 63 9.80 1.67 -16.77
N CYS A 64 10.17 2.69 -16.00
CA CYS A 64 11.28 3.59 -16.34
C CYS A 64 12.46 3.53 -15.37
N SER A 65 12.37 2.72 -14.32
CA SER A 65 13.39 2.56 -13.27
C SER A 65 13.73 3.83 -12.50
N THR A 66 12.95 4.91 -12.66
CA THR A 66 13.12 6.13 -11.88
C THR A 66 12.80 5.86 -10.41
N PRO A 67 13.70 6.23 -9.48
CA PRO A 67 13.41 6.21 -8.06
C PRO A 67 12.60 7.43 -7.61
N PHE A 68 11.71 7.25 -6.65
CA PHE A 68 10.97 8.35 -6.03
C PHE A 68 10.47 7.99 -4.62
N ASP A 69 10.22 9.02 -3.81
CA ASP A 69 9.64 8.88 -2.48
C ASP A 69 8.10 8.82 -2.56
N VAL A 70 7.51 7.87 -1.84
CA VAL A 70 6.07 7.76 -1.62
C VAL A 70 5.78 8.26 -0.21
N LYS A 71 4.95 9.30 -0.10
CA LYS A 71 4.51 9.86 1.18
C LYS A 71 3.00 10.03 1.21
N GLY A 72 2.37 9.45 2.22
CA GLY A 72 0.93 9.55 2.43
C GLY A 72 0.11 8.66 1.50
N VAL A 73 -1.21 8.66 1.71
CA VAL A 73 -2.17 7.93 0.89
C VAL A 73 -3.37 8.84 0.64
N ILE A 74 -3.74 9.01 -0.63
CA ILE A 74 -4.98 9.68 -1.03
C ILE A 74 -6.07 8.60 -1.15
N TRP A 75 -7.21 8.80 -0.49
CA TRP A 75 -8.36 7.88 -0.48
C TRP A 75 -9.35 8.14 -1.61
#